data_AF-H2AZT9-F1
#
_entry.id   AF-H2AZT9-F1
#
_cell.length_a   1.000
_cell.length_b   1.000
_cell.length_c   1.000
_cell.angle_alpha   90.00
_cell.angle_beta   90.00
_cell.angle_gamma   90.00
#
_symmetry.space_group_name_H-M   'P 1'
#
loop_
_entity.id
_entity.type
_entity.pdbx_description
1 polymer ?
#
loop_
_entity_poly.entity_id
_entity_poly.type
_entity_poly.pdbx_seq_one_letter_code
_entity_poly.pdbx_strand_id
1 'polypeptide(L)'
;MQQRLLQRLPGTFNGISSPYMLKPLSFVRNKRTKSRNNALSPQAQRVVTQLSVLSARKKVPKLLKLSKEDLIKHQTITKAWSIYQDIKKNERQNNLKQQYNSINEAMDLLQSLSPNLYAVANVNEAGKKFPLELRVPTDFPPEKLWYYDYKKSE
;
A
#
# COMPACT_ATOMS: atom_id res chain seq x y z
N MET A 1 -52.54 43.94 -20.69
CA MET A 1 -54.01 43.90 -20.90
C MET A 1 -54.67 43.42 -19.63
N GLN A 2 -55.48 44.31 -19.04
CA GLN A 2 -56.70 44.09 -18.24
C GLN A 2 -56.68 43.13 -17.03
N GLN A 3 -56.99 43.75 -15.89
CA GLN A 3 -57.42 43.20 -14.61
C GLN A 3 -58.71 42.38 -14.73
N ARG A 4 -58.93 41.41 -13.84
CA ARG A 4 -60.25 41.20 -13.19
C ARG A 4 -60.13 40.39 -11.89
N LEU A 5 -60.50 41.08 -10.82
CA LEU A 5 -60.90 40.58 -9.50
C LEU A 5 -62.01 39.52 -9.60
N LEU A 6 -62.05 38.61 -8.62
CA LEU A 6 -63.27 38.32 -7.86
C LEU A 6 -62.92 37.75 -6.47
N GLN A 7 -63.23 38.54 -5.44
CA GLN A 7 -63.42 38.08 -4.05
C GLN A 7 -64.87 37.63 -3.85
N ARG A 8 -65.10 36.64 -2.99
CA ARG A 8 -66.27 36.41 -2.09
C ARG A 8 -66.02 35.08 -1.35
N LEU A 9 -65.60 35.08 -0.08
CA LEU A 9 -66.37 35.12 1.20
C LEU A 9 -66.93 33.75 1.67
N PRO A 10 -67.11 33.56 2.99
CA PRO A 10 -66.66 32.38 3.75
C PRO A 10 -67.75 31.31 3.93
N GLY A 11 -67.33 30.05 4.08
CA GLY A 11 -68.21 28.93 4.35
C GLY A 11 -67.49 27.87 5.18
N THR A 12 -67.99 27.68 6.40
CA THR A 12 -67.56 26.75 7.43
C THR A 12 -67.50 25.29 6.95
N PHE A 13 -66.42 24.58 7.29
CA PHE A 13 -66.53 23.15 7.56
C PHE A 13 -65.80 22.81 8.86
N ASN A 14 -66.59 22.29 9.79
CA ASN A 14 -66.20 21.93 11.14
C ASN A 14 -65.20 20.77 11.15
N GLY A 15 -64.21 20.91 12.02
CA GLY A 15 -63.68 19.86 12.89
C GLY A 15 -63.27 18.54 12.27
N ILE A 16 -61.96 18.34 12.12
CA ILE A 16 -61.32 17.09 12.53
C ILE A 16 -60.00 17.45 13.24
N SER A 17 -59.99 17.25 14.56
CA SER A 17 -58.78 17.20 15.38
C SER A 17 -57.86 16.10 14.87
N SER A 18 -56.66 16.44 14.39
CA SER A 18 -55.59 15.47 14.12
C SER A 18 -54.61 15.45 15.29
N PRO A 19 -54.59 14.38 16.12
CA PRO A 19 -53.77 14.32 17.33
C PRO A 19 -52.38 13.73 17.06
N TYR A 20 -51.71 14.12 15.97
CA TYR A 20 -50.41 13.55 15.63
C TYR A 20 -49.40 14.64 15.23
N MET A 21 -49.05 15.49 16.19
CA MET A 21 -47.78 16.23 16.17
C MET A 21 -46.65 15.24 16.49
N LEU A 22 -46.20 14.50 15.48
CA LEU A 22 -45.04 13.61 15.60
C LEU A 22 -43.77 14.46 15.70
N LYS A 23 -43.22 14.60 16.91
CA LYS A 23 -41.88 15.13 17.12
C LYS A 23 -40.89 14.30 16.27
N PRO A 24 -39.98 14.92 15.49
CA PRO A 24 -38.94 14.16 14.82
C PRO A 24 -38.08 13.49 15.89
N LEU A 25 -38.12 12.16 15.93
CA LEU A 25 -37.19 11.36 16.71
C LEU A 25 -35.80 11.57 16.11
N SER A 26 -35.06 12.57 16.61
CA SER A 26 -33.63 12.68 16.35
C SER A 26 -32.98 11.47 17.03
N PHE A 27 -32.80 10.39 16.27
CA PHE A 27 -32.04 9.22 16.68
C PHE A 27 -30.57 9.62 16.77
N VAL A 28 -30.20 10.28 17.86
CA VAL A 28 -28.80 10.44 18.25
C VAL A 28 -28.36 9.07 18.75
N ARG A 29 -27.52 8.40 17.98
CA ARG A 29 -26.91 7.13 18.37
C ARG A 29 -26.03 7.37 19.59
N ASN A 30 -26.60 7.29 20.78
CA ASN A 30 -25.83 7.24 22.00
C ASN A 30 -24.95 5.98 21.94
N LYS A 31 -23.62 6.18 21.99
CA LYS A 31 -22.66 5.09 22.12
C LYS A 31 -23.05 4.28 23.37
N ARG A 32 -23.41 3.02 23.17
CA ARG A 32 -23.81 2.09 24.24
C ARG A 32 -22.62 1.86 25.19
N THR A 33 -22.36 2.77 26.12
CA THR A 33 -21.41 2.60 27.22
C THR A 33 -22.16 2.15 28.45
N LYS A 34 -22.68 0.92 28.44
CA LYS A 34 -23.08 0.18 29.64
C LYS A 34 -23.48 -1.25 29.24
N SER A 35 -22.55 -2.19 29.40
CA SER A 35 -22.92 -3.53 29.83
C SER A 35 -22.74 -3.55 31.34
N ARG A 36 -23.77 -4.01 32.04
CA ARG A 36 -23.92 -4.06 33.49
C ARG A 36 -22.89 -4.97 34.20
N ASN A 37 -22.02 -5.66 33.43
CA ASN A 37 -20.99 -6.62 33.88
C ASN A 37 -19.65 -6.48 33.09
N ASN A 38 -19.11 -5.27 32.91
CA ASN A 38 -17.80 -5.10 32.25
C ASN A 38 -16.68 -5.00 33.30
N ALA A 39 -15.94 -6.11 33.50
CA ALA A 39 -14.88 -6.22 34.50
C ALA A 39 -13.60 -5.38 34.22
N LEU A 40 -13.49 -4.74 33.05
CA LEU A 40 -12.28 -4.04 32.61
C LEU A 40 -12.54 -2.58 32.25
N SER A 41 -11.56 -1.72 32.54
CA SER A 41 -11.58 -0.30 32.17
C SER A 41 -11.63 -0.11 30.65
N PRO A 42 -12.16 1.00 30.12
CA PRO A 42 -12.20 1.26 28.68
C PRO A 42 -10.81 1.27 28.02
N GLN A 43 -9.77 1.70 28.74
CA GLN A 43 -8.39 1.65 28.27
C GLN A 43 -7.89 0.19 28.19
N ALA A 44 -8.15 -0.61 29.22
CA ALA A 44 -7.84 -2.04 29.20
C ALA A 44 -8.59 -2.78 28.08
N GLN A 45 -9.84 -2.40 27.79
CA GLN A 45 -10.59 -2.93 26.66
C GLN A 45 -9.93 -2.59 25.31
N ARG A 46 -9.39 -1.38 25.13
CA ARG A 46 -8.63 -1.02 23.90
C ARG A 46 -7.38 -1.88 23.76
N VAL A 47 -6.63 -2.06 24.84
CA VAL A 47 -5.44 -2.94 24.84
C VAL A 47 -5.85 -4.37 24.50
N VAL A 48 -6.90 -4.90 25.12
CA VAL A 48 -7.44 -6.23 24.79
C VAL A 48 -7.87 -6.32 23.33
N THR A 49 -8.45 -5.27 22.74
CA THR A 49 -8.77 -5.26 21.31
C THR A 49 -7.52 -5.22 20.43
N GLN A 50 -6.50 -4.43 20.77
CA GLN A 50 -5.22 -4.41 20.04
C GLN A 50 -4.53 -5.78 20.10
N LEU A 51 -4.46 -6.38 21.29
CA LEU A 51 -3.97 -7.74 21.48
C LEU A 51 -4.83 -8.75 20.74
N SER A 52 -6.15 -8.55 20.71
CA SER A 52 -7.03 -9.39 19.93
C SER A 52 -6.70 -9.28 18.45
N VAL A 53 -6.51 -8.08 17.89
CA VAL A 53 -6.16 -7.87 16.48
C VAL A 53 -4.93 -8.69 16.10
N LEU A 54 -3.89 -8.67 16.93
CA LEU A 54 -2.67 -9.45 16.72
C LEU A 54 -2.87 -10.95 16.96
N SER A 55 -3.79 -11.33 17.84
CA SER A 55 -4.06 -12.74 18.12
C SER A 55 -4.73 -13.47 16.95
N ALA A 56 -4.25 -14.67 16.64
CA ALA A 56 -4.84 -15.58 15.66
C ALA A 56 -6.25 -16.08 16.04
N ARG A 57 -6.68 -15.87 17.29
CA ARG A 57 -7.93 -16.40 17.85
C ARG A 57 -9.13 -15.91 17.03
N LYS A 58 -9.87 -16.88 16.47
CA LYS A 58 -11.07 -16.66 15.62
C LYS A 58 -10.83 -15.82 14.36
N LYS A 59 -9.58 -15.60 13.95
CA LYS A 59 -9.21 -14.88 12.71
C LYS A 59 -8.59 -15.78 11.66
N VAL A 60 -7.97 -16.88 12.09
CA VAL A 60 -7.43 -17.87 11.15
C VAL A 60 -8.57 -18.73 10.59
N PRO A 61 -8.65 -18.92 9.26
CA PRO A 61 -9.59 -19.86 8.66
C PRO A 61 -9.17 -21.29 8.97
N LYS A 62 -10.06 -22.25 8.63
CA LYS A 62 -9.70 -23.67 8.67
C LYS A 62 -8.58 -23.95 7.66
N LEU A 63 -7.74 -24.93 7.98
CA LEU A 63 -6.65 -25.35 7.09
C LEU A 63 -7.22 -25.79 5.73
N LEU A 64 -6.60 -25.32 4.66
CA LEU A 64 -6.95 -25.69 3.30
C LEU A 64 -6.65 -27.19 3.09
N LYS A 65 -7.67 -27.96 2.70
CA LYS A 65 -7.54 -29.37 2.33
C LYS A 65 -7.65 -29.48 0.82
N LEU A 66 -6.62 -30.02 0.18
CA LEU A 66 -6.56 -30.23 -1.26
C LEU A 66 -6.86 -31.70 -1.59
N SER A 67 -7.40 -31.94 -2.77
CA SER A 67 -7.42 -33.29 -3.35
C SER A 67 -5.99 -33.76 -3.64
N LYS A 68 -5.79 -35.07 -3.82
CA LYS A 68 -4.46 -35.60 -4.17
C LYS A 68 -3.95 -35.03 -5.50
N GLU A 69 -4.84 -34.88 -6.48
CA GLU A 69 -4.52 -34.32 -7.79
C GLU A 69 -4.13 -32.84 -7.68
N ASP A 70 -4.89 -32.05 -6.94
CA ASP A 70 -4.60 -30.62 -6.78
C ASP A 70 -3.34 -30.39 -5.94
N LEU A 71 -3.05 -31.28 -4.99
CA LEU A 71 -1.78 -31.26 -4.27
C LEU A 71 -0.60 -31.47 -5.22
N ILE A 72 -0.69 -32.43 -6.14
CA ILE A 72 0.35 -32.66 -7.16
C ILE A 72 0.48 -31.42 -8.06
N LYS A 73 -0.63 -30.84 -8.54
CA LYS A 73 -0.60 -29.59 -9.33
C LYS A 73 0.05 -28.43 -8.56
N HIS A 74 -0.26 -28.28 -7.28
CA HIS A 74 0.36 -27.25 -6.44
C HIS A 74 1.87 -27.46 -6.30
N GLN A 75 2.31 -28.70 -6.07
CA GLN A 75 3.72 -29.05 -5.96
C GLN A 75 4.47 -28.80 -7.27
N THR A 76 3.87 -29.16 -8.41
CA THR A 76 4.50 -28.93 -9.72
C THR A 76 4.62 -27.45 -10.04
N ILE A 77 3.58 -26.64 -9.81
CA ILE A 77 3.64 -25.18 -9.98
C ILE A 77 4.73 -24.58 -9.08
N THR A 78 4.77 -24.98 -7.81
CA THR A 78 5.77 -24.48 -6.86
C THR A 78 7.19 -24.85 -7.29
N LYS A 79 7.39 -26.09 -7.76
CA LYS A 79 8.70 -26.55 -8.24
C LYS A 79 9.12 -25.81 -9.52
N ALA A 80 8.20 -25.63 -10.47
CA ALA A 80 8.45 -24.85 -11.69
C ALA A 80 8.84 -23.40 -11.37
N TRP A 81 8.14 -22.77 -10.43
CA TRP A 81 8.50 -21.43 -9.94
C TRP A 81 9.88 -21.38 -9.30
N SER A 82 10.23 -22.36 -8.45
CA SER A 82 11.56 -22.46 -7.85
C SER A 82 12.65 -22.54 -8.93
N ILE A 83 12.48 -23.43 -9.91
CA ILE A 83 13.44 -23.60 -11.01
C ILE A 83 13.58 -22.28 -11.79
N TYR A 84 12.47 -21.61 -12.10
CA TYR A 84 12.49 -20.33 -12.79
C TYR A 84 13.27 -19.25 -12.03
N GLN A 85 13.11 -19.19 -10.71
CA GLN A 85 13.83 -18.23 -9.88
C GLN A 85 15.33 -18.55 -9.78
N ASP A 86 15.69 -19.83 -9.77
CA ASP A 86 17.08 -20.26 -9.82
C ASP A 86 17.74 -19.84 -11.15
N ILE A 87 17.04 -20.01 -12.27
CA ILE A 87 17.50 -19.53 -13.58
C ILE A 87 17.75 -18.03 -13.55
N LYS A 88 16.78 -17.22 -13.12
CA LYS A 88 16.92 -15.76 -13.01
C LYS A 88 18.07 -15.32 -12.08
N LYS A 89 18.30 -16.06 -10.99
CA LYS A 89 19.41 -15.80 -10.08
C LYS A 89 20.74 -16.08 -10.77
N ASN A 90 20.86 -17.21 -11.47
CA ASN A 90 22.06 -17.61 -12.17
C ASN A 90 22.39 -16.64 -13.31
N GLU A 91 21.40 -16.18 -14.07
CA GLU A 91 21.57 -15.15 -15.10
C GLU A 91 22.15 -13.86 -14.51
N ARG A 92 21.57 -13.37 -13.41
CA ARG A 92 22.06 -12.17 -12.72
C ARG A 92 23.50 -12.36 -12.22
N GLN A 93 23.81 -13.52 -11.65
CA GLN A 93 25.15 -13.84 -11.16
C GLN A 93 26.16 -13.94 -12.31
N ASN A 94 25.78 -14.52 -13.44
CA ASN A 94 26.61 -14.57 -14.63
C ASN A 94 26.90 -13.17 -15.18
N ASN A 95 25.89 -12.30 -15.23
CA ASN A 95 26.06 -10.91 -15.66
C ASN A 95 27.01 -10.14 -14.72
N LEU A 96 26.88 -10.31 -13.41
CA LEU A 96 27.80 -9.71 -12.43
C LEU A 96 29.23 -10.24 -12.59
N LYS A 97 29.40 -11.53 -12.86
CA LYS A 97 30.71 -12.13 -13.14
C LYS A 97 31.34 -11.54 -14.40
N GLN A 98 30.57 -11.38 -15.48
CA GLN A 98 31.04 -10.75 -16.71
C GLN A 98 31.45 -9.29 -16.49
N GLN A 99 30.64 -8.52 -15.76
CA GLN A 99 30.97 -7.15 -15.40
C GLN A 99 32.27 -7.07 -14.59
N TYR A 100 32.43 -7.95 -13.60
CA TYR A 100 33.65 -8.02 -12.80
C TYR A 100 34.89 -8.33 -13.67
N ASN A 101 34.81 -9.36 -14.52
CA ASN A 101 35.91 -9.73 -15.39
C ASN A 101 36.30 -8.58 -16.33
N SER A 102 35.31 -7.91 -16.93
CA SER A 102 35.54 -6.76 -17.81
C SER A 102 36.18 -5.58 -17.08
N ILE A 103 35.75 -5.30 -15.84
CA ILE A 103 36.37 -4.26 -15.00
C ILE A 103 37.84 -4.62 -14.68
N ASN A 104 38.11 -5.89 -14.36
CA ASN A 104 39.45 -6.34 -14.05
C ASN A 104 40.40 -6.22 -15.25
N GLU A 105 39.98 -6.70 -16.42
CA GLU A 105 40.73 -6.56 -17.67
C GLU A 105 41.03 -5.10 -18.01
N ALA A 106 40.05 -4.21 -17.81
CA ALA A 106 40.23 -2.77 -18.03
C ALA A 106 41.22 -2.14 -17.04
N MET A 107 41.22 -2.57 -15.78
CA MET A 107 42.15 -2.09 -14.76
C MET A 107 43.59 -2.59 -15.00
N ASP A 108 43.75 -3.85 -15.41
CA ASP A 108 45.06 -4.42 -15.80
C ASP A 108 45.65 -3.65 -16.98
N LEU A 109 44.82 -3.34 -17.99
CA LEU A 109 45.21 -2.52 -19.13
C LEU A 109 45.60 -1.11 -18.68
N LEU A 110 44.79 -0.45 -17.84
CA LEU A 110 45.06 0.90 -17.36
C LEU A 110 46.39 0.96 -16.58
N GLN A 111 46.67 -0.05 -15.76
CA GLN A 111 47.92 -0.16 -15.02
C GLN A 111 49.13 -0.24 -15.95
N SER A 112 49.01 -1.01 -17.05
CA SER A 112 50.09 -1.15 -18.04
C SER A 112 50.36 0.13 -18.84
N LEU A 113 49.32 0.91 -19.16
CA LEU A 113 49.45 2.12 -19.98
C LEU A 113 49.79 3.37 -19.17
N SER A 114 49.13 3.57 -18.03
CA SER A 114 49.30 4.76 -17.20
C SER A 114 49.12 4.45 -15.71
N PRO A 115 50.22 4.21 -14.98
CA PRO A 115 50.18 3.92 -13.55
C PRO A 115 49.55 5.04 -12.70
N ASN A 116 49.68 6.30 -13.14
CA ASN A 116 49.12 7.45 -12.43
C ASN A 116 47.58 7.43 -12.46
N LEU A 117 46.98 7.19 -13.63
CA LEU A 117 45.52 7.09 -13.75
C LEU A 117 44.97 5.86 -13.00
N TYR A 118 45.71 4.75 -13.02
CA TYR A 118 45.36 3.57 -12.22
C TYR A 118 45.32 3.89 -10.72
N ALA A 119 46.32 4.61 -10.20
CA ALA A 119 46.37 4.99 -8.79
C ALA A 119 45.16 5.87 -8.39
N VAL A 120 44.74 6.80 -9.26
CA VAL A 120 43.55 7.63 -9.05
C VAL A 120 42.26 6.82 -9.11
N ALA A 121 42.16 5.87 -10.05
CA ALA A 121 40.97 5.05 -10.23
C ALA A 121 40.78 4.01 -9.10
N ASN A 122 41.87 3.52 -8.51
CA ASN A 122 41.86 2.52 -7.42
C ASN A 122 41.74 3.16 -6.01
N VAL A 123 41.36 4.43 -5.92
CA VAL A 123 41.10 5.08 -4.63
C VAL A 123 39.82 4.50 -4.02
N ASN A 124 39.85 4.26 -2.70
CA ASN A 124 38.70 3.76 -1.97
C ASN A 124 37.56 4.78 -1.95
N GLU A 125 36.42 4.45 -2.55
CA GLU A 125 35.22 5.28 -2.58
C GLU A 125 34.37 5.19 -1.29
N ALA A 126 35.04 5.07 -0.14
CA ALA A 126 34.37 4.98 1.16
C ALA A 126 33.52 6.23 1.41
N GLY A 127 32.21 6.04 1.59
CA GLY A 127 31.26 7.13 1.81
C GLY A 127 30.51 7.61 0.56
N LYS A 128 30.79 7.06 -0.63
CA LYS A 128 29.99 7.32 -1.83
C LYS A 128 28.57 6.80 -1.64
N LYS A 129 27.58 7.67 -1.86
CA LYS A 129 26.15 7.36 -1.73
C LYS A 129 25.49 7.46 -3.10
N PHE A 130 24.44 6.65 -3.30
CA PHE A 130 23.56 6.86 -4.44
C PHE A 130 22.82 8.19 -4.29
N PRO A 131 22.68 8.97 -5.37
CA PRO A 131 21.94 10.23 -5.33
C PRO A 131 20.45 9.97 -5.08
N LEU A 132 19.79 10.86 -4.33
CA LEU A 132 18.37 10.70 -3.98
C LEU A 132 17.42 10.74 -5.20
N GLU A 133 17.86 11.35 -6.30
CA GLU A 133 17.08 11.41 -7.53
C GLU A 133 16.99 10.06 -8.25
N LEU A 134 17.89 9.12 -7.95
CA LEU A 134 17.82 7.75 -8.46
C LEU A 134 16.76 7.00 -7.65
N ARG A 135 15.50 7.16 -8.05
CA ARG A 135 14.33 6.58 -7.40
C ARG A 135 14.16 5.11 -7.76
N VAL A 136 13.49 4.37 -6.86
CA VAL A 136 13.03 3.00 -7.14
C VAL A 136 11.90 3.05 -8.19
N PRO A 137 11.92 2.16 -9.20
CA PRO A 137 10.86 2.11 -10.20
C PRO A 137 9.47 1.92 -9.58
N THR A 138 8.47 2.63 -10.11
CA THR A 138 7.06 2.55 -9.71
C THR A 138 6.24 1.76 -10.73
N ASP A 139 5.10 1.19 -10.31
CA ASP A 139 4.21 0.42 -11.19
C ASP A 139 3.62 1.27 -12.33
N PHE A 140 3.30 2.54 -12.04
CA PHE A 140 2.80 3.51 -13.02
C PHE A 140 3.70 4.73 -13.07
N PRO A 141 3.86 5.37 -14.24
CA PRO A 141 4.67 6.57 -14.37
C PRO A 141 4.00 7.77 -13.65
N PRO A 142 4.78 8.73 -13.16
CA PRO A 142 4.26 10.02 -12.71
C PRO A 142 3.75 10.86 -13.88
N GLU A 143 3.01 11.93 -13.59
CA GLU A 143 2.49 12.88 -14.59
C GLU A 143 3.63 13.49 -15.44
N LYS A 144 4.72 13.90 -14.80
CA LYS A 144 5.96 14.32 -15.49
C LYS A 144 6.97 13.18 -15.44
N LEU A 145 7.15 12.50 -16.57
CA LEU A 145 8.03 11.32 -16.68
C LEU A 145 9.50 11.65 -16.43
N TRP A 146 9.95 12.82 -16.89
CA TRP A 146 11.34 13.24 -16.81
C TRP A 146 11.46 14.73 -16.55
N TYR A 147 12.43 15.11 -15.71
CA TYR A 147 12.75 16.51 -15.40
C TYR A 147 13.98 16.94 -16.19
N TYR A 148 13.77 17.75 -17.24
CA TYR A 148 14.87 18.35 -18.01
C TYR A 148 15.55 19.49 -17.24
N ASP A 149 14.79 20.20 -16.40
CA ASP A 149 15.28 21.34 -15.62
C ASP A 149 15.86 20.87 -14.29
N TYR A 150 17.15 20.54 -14.26
CA TYR A 150 17.87 20.19 -13.03
C TYR A 150 18.88 21.27 -12.66
N LYS A 151 19.04 21.53 -11.37
CA LYS A 151 20.14 22.33 -10.85
C LYS A 151 21.30 21.39 -10.52
N LYS A 152 22.52 21.75 -10.91
CA LYS A 152 23.71 21.02 -10.51
C LYS A 152 23.84 21.12 -8.99
N SER A 153 23.76 19.99 -8.29
CA SER A 153 24.11 19.95 -6.87
C SER A 153 25.61 20.23 -6.74
N GLU A 154 25.97 21.34 -6.10
CA GLU A 154 27.34 21.65 -5.69
C GLU A 154 27.83 20.68 -4.62
#